data_AF-A0A965QYG9-F1
#
_entry.id   AF-A0A965QYG9-F1
#
_cell.length_a   1.000
_cell.length_b   1.000
_cell.length_c   1.000
_cell.angle_alpha   90.00
_cell.angle_beta   90.00
_cell.angle_gamma   90.00
#
_symmetry.space_group_name_H-M   'P 1'
#
loop_
_entity.id
_entity.type
_entity.pdbx_description
1 polymer ?
#
loop_
_entity_poly.entity_id
_entity_poly.type
_entity_poly.pdbx_seq_one_letter_code
_entity_poly.pdbx_strand_id
1 'polypeptide(L)'
;MNALQQQLQRLALAAAQRNDVVLAVMLVAIIFMMILPLPTLVVDALIGLNMTISAVLLMVAMYLPSPLAFSSFPSVLLVTTLFRLGISIATTRLILLQADAGHIIDTFGNFVVGGNLVVGLVVFLILTIVQFVVITKGAERVAEVAARFSLDAMPGKQMSIDGDMRAGTIDMDEA
;
A
#
# COMPACT_ATOMS: atom_id res chain seq x y z
N MET A 1 29.64 26.64 -8.56
CA MET A 1 28.82 25.46 -8.92
C MET A 1 28.82 24.35 -7.85
N ASN A 2 29.91 24.15 -7.08
CA ASN A 2 29.99 23.05 -6.10
C ASN A 2 29.21 23.25 -4.78
N ALA A 3 28.95 24.50 -4.35
CA ALA A 3 28.27 24.78 -3.08
C ALA A 3 26.77 24.42 -3.10
N LEU A 4 26.11 24.65 -4.25
CA LEU A 4 24.69 24.35 -4.46
C LEU A 4 24.47 22.83 -4.56
N GLN A 5 25.38 22.10 -5.23
CA GLN A 5 25.37 20.64 -5.26
C GLN A 5 25.65 20.03 -3.87
N GLN A 6 26.53 20.62 -3.06
CA GLN A 6 26.78 20.15 -1.69
C GLN A 6 25.60 20.41 -0.74
N GLN A 7 24.88 21.54 -0.88
CA GLN A 7 23.66 21.77 -0.10
C GLN A 7 22.54 20.82 -0.52
N LEU A 8 22.38 20.56 -1.82
CA LEU A 8 21.41 19.57 -2.32
C LEU A 8 21.78 18.15 -1.87
N GLN A 9 23.06 17.78 -1.88
CA GLN A 9 23.52 16.48 -1.38
C GLN A 9 23.36 16.35 0.15
N ARG A 10 23.55 17.42 0.93
CA ARG A 10 23.30 17.41 2.39
C ARG A 10 21.83 17.33 2.73
N LEU A 11 20.95 17.99 1.97
CA LEU A 11 19.51 17.83 2.11
C LEU A 11 19.05 16.43 1.71
N ALA A 12 19.64 15.85 0.66
CA ALA A 12 19.36 14.49 0.21
C ALA A 12 19.87 13.41 1.19
N LEU A 13 21.05 13.59 1.78
CA LEU A 13 21.60 12.68 2.80
C LEU A 13 20.89 12.82 4.15
N ALA A 14 20.49 14.04 4.53
CA ALA A 14 19.60 14.24 5.67
C ALA A 14 18.26 13.55 5.41
N ALA A 15 17.70 13.63 4.20
CA ALA A 15 16.46 12.95 3.77
C ALA A 15 16.56 11.40 3.83
N ALA A 16 17.75 10.83 3.67
CA ALA A 16 17.98 9.39 3.74
C ALA A 16 18.01 8.81 5.17
N GLN A 17 18.41 9.60 6.18
CA GLN A 17 18.23 9.25 7.61
C GLN A 17 16.83 9.60 8.15
N ARG A 18 15.97 10.18 7.29
CA ARG A 18 14.72 10.90 7.58
C ARG A 18 13.47 10.13 7.11
N ASN A 19 13.51 8.81 6.98
CA ASN A 19 12.33 8.04 6.54
C ASN A 19 11.10 8.37 7.44
N ASP A 20 11.32 8.53 8.75
CA ASP A 20 10.31 8.97 9.71
C ASP A 20 9.82 10.40 9.48
N VAL A 21 10.70 11.32 9.06
CA VAL A 21 10.35 12.72 8.75
C VAL A 21 9.54 12.82 7.47
N VAL A 22 9.87 12.03 6.45
CA VAL A 22 9.07 11.96 5.21
C VAL A 22 7.67 11.42 5.52
N LEU A 23 7.58 10.37 6.34
CA LEU A 23 6.32 9.83 6.84
C LEU A 23 5.53 10.86 7.65
N ALA A 24 6.18 11.58 8.56
CA ALA A 24 5.55 12.60 9.39
C ALA A 24 5.02 13.78 8.55
N VAL A 25 5.81 14.28 7.60
CA VAL A 25 5.40 15.38 6.70
C VAL A 25 4.21 14.95 5.83
N MET A 26 4.24 13.73 5.30
CA MET A 26 3.12 13.20 4.52
C MET A 26 1.85 13.05 5.35
N LEU A 27 1.98 12.56 6.59
CA LEU A 27 0.86 12.39 7.50
C LEU A 27 0.23 13.76 7.85
N VAL A 28 1.07 14.77 8.10
CA VAL A 28 0.63 16.16 8.28
C VAL A 28 -0.07 16.68 7.01
N ALA A 29 0.50 16.44 5.83
CA ALA A 29 -0.11 16.85 4.56
C ALA A 29 -1.50 16.20 4.33
N ILE A 30 -1.67 14.93 4.71
CA ILE A 30 -2.95 14.23 4.65
C ILE A 30 -3.98 14.85 5.60
N ILE A 31 -3.58 15.18 6.83
CA ILE A 31 -4.45 15.87 7.78
C ILE A 31 -4.87 17.24 7.23
N PHE A 32 -3.93 18.01 6.67
CA PHE A 32 -4.25 19.29 6.03
C PHE A 32 -5.20 19.11 4.84
N MET A 33 -5.01 18.09 4.02
CA MET A 33 -5.90 17.73 2.91
C MET A 33 -7.33 17.38 3.38
N MET A 34 -7.49 16.81 4.58
CA MET A 34 -8.82 16.54 5.15
C MET A 34 -9.55 17.82 5.59
N ILE A 35 -8.81 18.80 6.13
CA ILE A 35 -9.38 20.02 6.71
C ILE A 35 -9.57 21.13 5.66
N LEU A 36 -8.58 21.31 4.77
CA LEU A 36 -8.55 22.39 3.80
C LEU A 36 -9.35 22.03 2.53
N PRO A 37 -10.19 22.93 1.98
CA PRO A 37 -10.78 22.72 0.65
C PRO A 37 -9.69 22.73 -0.42
N LEU A 38 -9.50 21.58 -1.06
CA LEU A 38 -8.66 21.50 -2.25
C LEU A 38 -9.51 21.82 -3.48
N PRO A 39 -8.93 22.53 -4.48
CA PRO A 39 -9.60 22.71 -5.76
C PRO A 39 -9.76 21.37 -6.47
N THR A 40 -10.85 21.21 -7.21
CA THR A 40 -11.22 19.97 -7.92
C THR A 40 -10.13 19.46 -8.86
N LEU A 41 -9.42 20.38 -9.53
CA LEU A 41 -8.31 20.04 -10.42
C LEU A 41 -7.13 19.36 -9.71
N VAL A 42 -6.85 19.76 -8.46
CA VAL A 42 -5.79 19.11 -7.66
C VAL A 42 -6.26 17.73 -7.19
N VAL A 43 -7.52 17.59 -6.80
CA VAL A 43 -8.10 16.30 -6.40
C VAL A 43 -8.06 15.31 -7.57
N ASP A 44 -8.47 15.72 -8.77
CA ASP A 44 -8.39 14.90 -9.98
C ASP A 44 -6.95 14.45 -10.26
N ALA A 45 -5.98 15.37 -10.20
CA ALA A 45 -4.57 15.02 -10.41
C ALA A 45 -4.05 14.00 -9.37
N LEU A 46 -4.46 14.15 -8.10
CA LEU A 46 -4.09 13.24 -7.01
C LEU A 46 -4.73 11.86 -7.14
N ILE A 47 -5.97 11.78 -7.60
CA ILE A 47 -6.65 10.51 -7.92
C ILE A 47 -5.92 9.81 -9.07
N GLY A 48 -5.60 10.53 -10.14
CA GLY A 48 -4.83 9.99 -11.27
C GLY A 48 -3.49 9.44 -10.81
N LEU A 49 -2.73 10.21 -10.01
CA LEU A 49 -1.48 9.78 -9.41
C LEU A 49 -1.66 8.52 -8.54
N ASN A 50 -2.73 8.47 -7.74
CA ASN A 50 -3.04 7.32 -6.89
C ASN A 50 -3.26 6.04 -7.72
N MET A 51 -4.04 6.14 -8.80
CA MET A 51 -4.28 5.03 -9.71
C MET A 51 -2.99 4.57 -10.38
N THR A 52 -2.14 5.50 -10.84
CA THR A 52 -0.84 5.18 -11.44
C THR A 52 0.07 4.45 -10.46
N ILE A 53 0.23 4.97 -9.23
CA ILE A 53 1.05 4.33 -8.20
C ILE A 53 0.50 2.94 -7.87
N SER A 54 -0.83 2.79 -7.75
CA SER A 54 -1.46 1.50 -7.45
C SER A 54 -1.22 0.47 -8.57
N ALA A 55 -1.31 0.89 -9.84
CA ALA A 55 -1.02 0.03 -10.98
C ALA A 55 0.46 -0.35 -11.06
N VAL A 56 1.38 0.58 -10.80
CA VAL A 56 2.81 0.30 -10.73
C VAL A 56 3.11 -0.69 -9.61
N LEU A 57 2.54 -0.50 -8.42
CA LEU A 57 2.71 -1.42 -7.30
C LEU A 57 2.17 -2.81 -7.60
N LEU A 58 1.02 -2.91 -8.26
CA LEU A 58 0.49 -4.19 -8.72
C LEU A 58 1.45 -4.88 -9.69
N MET A 59 1.97 -4.13 -10.66
CA MET A 59 2.94 -4.66 -11.63
C MET A 59 4.21 -5.13 -10.93
N VAL A 60 4.79 -4.31 -10.06
CA VAL A 60 5.97 -4.67 -9.26
C VAL A 60 5.70 -5.93 -8.44
N ALA A 61 4.54 -6.03 -7.79
CA ALA A 61 4.17 -7.20 -7.00
C ALA A 61 4.03 -8.49 -7.85
N MET A 62 3.50 -8.39 -9.09
CA MET A 62 3.37 -9.55 -9.98
C MET A 62 4.69 -10.04 -10.55
N TYR A 63 5.66 -9.14 -10.80
CA TYR A 63 6.94 -9.49 -11.40
C TYR A 63 8.05 -9.79 -10.38
N LEU A 64 7.79 -9.63 -9.09
CA LEU A 64 8.80 -9.83 -8.07
C LEU A 64 9.04 -11.34 -7.83
N PRO A 65 10.29 -11.83 -7.95
CA PRO A 65 10.59 -13.26 -7.83
C PRO A 65 10.48 -13.81 -6.40
N SER A 66 10.57 -12.96 -5.37
CA SER A 66 10.29 -13.35 -3.99
C SER A 66 9.83 -12.15 -3.15
N PRO A 67 8.89 -12.32 -2.20
CA PRO A 67 8.41 -11.22 -1.34
C PRO A 67 9.52 -10.54 -0.51
N LEU A 68 10.57 -11.30 -0.16
CA LEU A 68 11.73 -10.83 0.61
C LEU A 68 12.60 -9.84 -0.18
N ALA A 69 12.55 -9.86 -1.51
CA ALA A 69 13.30 -8.94 -2.36
C ALA A 69 12.77 -7.49 -2.29
N PHE A 70 11.56 -7.28 -1.75
CA PHE A 70 10.98 -5.95 -1.53
C PHE A 70 10.79 -5.69 -0.04
N SER A 71 11.91 -5.57 0.68
CA SER A 71 11.93 -5.26 2.12
C SER A 71 11.25 -3.91 2.48
N SER A 72 11.10 -3.00 1.52
CA SER A 72 10.35 -1.74 1.67
C SER A 72 8.84 -1.87 1.42
N PHE A 73 8.32 -3.05 1.06
CA PHE A 73 6.91 -3.28 0.75
C PHE A 73 5.96 -2.77 1.84
N PRO A 74 6.14 -3.10 3.13
CA PRO A 74 5.18 -2.69 4.16
C PRO A 74 5.11 -1.17 4.33
N SER A 75 6.26 -0.49 4.29
CA SER A 75 6.32 0.96 4.40
C SER A 75 5.66 1.65 3.21
N VAL A 76 5.89 1.15 1.98
CA VAL A 76 5.25 1.69 0.77
C VAL A 76 3.74 1.47 0.79
N LEU A 77 3.27 0.30 1.25
CA LEU A 77 1.85 0.05 1.44
C LEU A 77 1.23 0.98 2.48
N LEU A 78 1.91 1.22 3.61
CA LEU A 78 1.43 2.14 4.64
C LEU A 78 1.27 3.57 4.07
N VAL A 79 2.31 4.07 3.42
CA VAL A 79 2.35 5.39 2.77
C VAL A 79 1.21 5.54 1.76
N THR A 80 1.08 4.57 0.85
CA THR A 80 0.05 4.62 -0.21
C THR A 80 -1.36 4.46 0.34
N THR A 81 -1.54 3.71 1.42
CA THR A 81 -2.84 3.58 2.11
C THR A 81 -3.25 4.86 2.81
N LEU A 82 -2.32 5.53 3.50
CA LEU A 82 -2.57 6.84 4.12
C LEU A 82 -2.90 7.89 3.07
N PHE A 83 -2.16 7.93 1.96
CA PHE A 83 -2.45 8.81 0.83
C PHE A 83 -3.85 8.56 0.24
N ARG A 84 -4.24 7.29 0.04
CA ARG A 84 -5.60 6.91 -0.36
C ARG A 84 -6.66 7.45 0.60
N LEU A 85 -6.44 7.28 1.91
CA LEU A 85 -7.38 7.76 2.93
C LEU A 85 -7.58 9.28 2.82
N GLY A 86 -6.49 10.04 2.69
CA GLY A 86 -6.53 11.50 2.53
C GLY A 86 -7.35 11.95 1.33
N ILE A 87 -7.10 11.34 0.16
CA ILE A 87 -7.86 11.64 -1.07
C ILE A 87 -9.34 11.29 -0.86
N SER A 88 -9.64 10.07 -0.38
CA SER A 88 -11.03 9.64 -0.19
C SER A 88 -11.82 10.61 0.68
N ILE A 89 -11.25 11.07 1.80
CA ILE A 89 -11.93 12.02 2.69
C ILE A 89 -12.09 13.39 2.02
N ALA A 90 -11.03 13.91 1.38
CA ALA A 90 -11.08 15.19 0.68
C ALA A 90 -12.14 15.20 -0.44
N THR A 91 -12.17 14.14 -1.24
CA THR A 91 -13.15 13.92 -2.29
C THR A 91 -14.57 13.79 -1.74
N THR A 92 -14.81 12.94 -0.74
CA THR A 92 -16.15 12.77 -0.16
C THR A 92 -16.69 14.11 0.35
N ARG A 93 -15.83 14.93 0.94
CA ARG A 93 -16.21 16.27 1.39
C ARG A 93 -16.57 17.19 0.22
N LEU A 94 -15.81 17.15 -0.88
CA LEU A 94 -16.09 17.92 -2.10
C LEU A 94 -17.47 17.53 -2.68
N ILE A 95 -17.73 16.22 -2.78
CA ILE A 95 -19.02 15.67 -3.23
C ILE A 95 -20.17 16.16 -2.34
N LEU A 96 -20.02 16.07 -1.02
CA LEU A 96 -21.12 16.40 -0.09
C LEU A 96 -21.35 17.91 0.09
N LEU A 97 -20.31 18.74 -0.01
CA LEU A 97 -20.43 20.18 0.22
C LEU A 97 -20.65 21.00 -1.07
N GLN A 98 -20.11 20.56 -2.19
CA GLN A 98 -20.10 21.32 -3.44
C GLN A 98 -20.86 20.61 -4.57
N ALA A 99 -21.30 19.36 -4.36
CA ALA A 99 -21.92 18.52 -5.40
C ALA A 99 -21.04 18.35 -6.65
N ASP A 100 -19.73 18.57 -6.50
CA ASP A 100 -18.71 18.37 -7.52
C ASP A 100 -17.79 17.25 -7.03
N ALA A 101 -17.55 16.25 -7.88
CA ALA A 101 -16.72 15.10 -7.53
C ALA A 101 -15.33 15.17 -8.17
N GLY A 102 -15.09 16.15 -9.04
CA GLY A 102 -14.01 16.11 -10.02
C GLY A 102 -14.37 15.28 -11.26
N HIS A 103 -13.65 15.51 -12.35
CA HIS A 103 -13.94 14.91 -13.65
C HIS A 103 -13.68 13.41 -13.66
N ILE A 104 -12.65 12.94 -12.94
CA ILE A 104 -12.31 11.52 -12.93
C ILE A 104 -13.42 10.71 -12.28
N ILE A 105 -13.93 11.18 -11.13
CA ILE A 105 -14.96 10.45 -10.39
C ILE A 105 -16.31 10.56 -11.07
N ASP A 106 -16.67 11.72 -11.61
CA ASP A 106 -17.93 11.85 -12.35
C ASP A 106 -17.93 10.94 -13.60
N THR A 107 -16.84 10.94 -14.37
CA THR A 107 -16.70 10.07 -15.55
C THR A 107 -16.74 8.59 -15.17
N PHE A 108 -15.98 8.20 -14.14
CA PHE A 108 -15.94 6.80 -13.68
C PHE A 108 -17.27 6.37 -13.07
N GLY A 109 -17.93 7.25 -12.30
CA GLY A 109 -19.24 7.02 -11.73
C GLY A 109 -20.28 6.76 -12.80
N ASN A 110 -20.37 7.64 -13.81
CA ASN A 110 -21.27 7.47 -14.94
C ASN A 110 -20.97 6.20 -15.74
N PHE A 111 -19.70 5.86 -15.92
CA PHE A 111 -19.28 4.62 -16.57
C PHE A 111 -19.73 3.35 -15.81
N VAL A 112 -19.59 3.34 -14.48
CA VAL A 112 -19.94 2.17 -13.66
C VAL A 112 -21.44 2.00 -13.48
N VAL A 113 -22.17 3.09 -13.23
CA VAL A 113 -23.61 3.04 -12.93
C VAL A 113 -24.48 3.09 -14.18
N GLY A 114 -23.92 3.45 -15.34
CA GLY A 114 -24.63 3.56 -16.61
C GLY A 114 -25.80 4.56 -16.55
N GLY A 115 -25.70 5.59 -15.71
CA GLY A 115 -26.76 6.56 -15.45
C GLY A 115 -27.90 6.06 -14.56
N ASN A 116 -27.83 4.84 -14.01
CA ASN A 116 -28.86 4.28 -13.12
C ASN A 116 -28.35 4.13 -11.68
N LEU A 117 -28.92 4.94 -10.77
CA LEU A 117 -28.57 4.92 -9.36
C LEU A 117 -28.78 3.54 -8.69
N VAL A 118 -29.81 2.79 -9.09
CA VAL A 118 -30.09 1.45 -8.55
C VAL A 118 -28.98 0.47 -8.94
N VAL A 119 -28.53 0.52 -10.20
CA VAL A 119 -27.39 -0.29 -10.66
C VAL A 119 -26.14 0.08 -9.85
N GLY A 120 -25.90 1.37 -9.65
CA GLY A 120 -24.79 1.85 -8.82
C GLY A 120 -24.83 1.33 -7.39
N LEU A 121 -26.00 1.34 -6.74
CA LEU A 121 -26.18 0.83 -5.38
C LEU A 121 -25.91 -0.68 -5.29
N VAL A 122 -26.40 -1.45 -6.27
CA VAL A 122 -26.13 -2.90 -6.36
C VAL A 122 -24.65 -3.18 -6.54
N VAL A 123 -23.97 -2.49 -7.45
CA VAL A 123 -22.52 -2.63 -7.67
C VAL A 123 -21.74 -2.25 -6.41
N PHE A 124 -22.11 -1.14 -5.76
CA PHE A 124 -21.49 -0.71 -4.50
C PHE A 124 -21.62 -1.77 -3.40
N LEU A 125 -22.79 -2.40 -3.26
CA LEU A 125 -23.01 -3.47 -2.28
C LEU A 125 -22.14 -4.70 -2.59
N ILE A 126 -22.07 -5.12 -3.86
CA ILE A 126 -21.23 -6.25 -4.30
C ILE A 126 -19.76 -5.95 -3.97
N LEU A 127 -19.25 -4.77 -4.36
CA LEU A 127 -17.86 -4.38 -4.09
C LEU A 127 -17.57 -4.35 -2.60
N THR A 128 -18.48 -3.80 -1.79
CA THR A 128 -18.33 -3.74 -0.33
C THR A 128 -18.27 -5.14 0.28
N ILE A 129 -19.14 -6.06 -0.14
CA ILE A 129 -19.14 -7.45 0.34
C ILE A 129 -17.86 -8.17 -0.07
N VAL A 130 -17.45 -8.06 -1.33
CA VAL A 130 -16.20 -8.68 -1.81
C VAL A 130 -15.00 -8.14 -1.04
N GLN A 131 -14.94 -6.83 -0.79
CA GLN A 131 -13.83 -6.20 -0.08
C GLN A 131 -13.70 -6.69 1.37
N PHE A 132 -14.79 -6.74 2.14
CA PHE A 132 -14.74 -7.12 3.56
C PHE A 132 -14.84 -8.63 3.79
N VAL A 133 -15.73 -9.33 3.09
CA VAL A 133 -15.99 -10.75 3.35
C VAL A 133 -15.00 -11.64 2.59
N VAL A 134 -14.73 -11.35 1.32
CA VAL A 134 -13.92 -12.24 0.48
C VAL A 134 -12.44 -11.91 0.59
N ILE A 135 -12.05 -10.67 0.30
CA ILE A 135 -10.64 -10.27 0.25
C ILE A 135 -10.02 -10.30 1.65
N THR A 136 -10.65 -9.65 2.63
CA THR A 136 -10.07 -9.56 3.98
C THR A 136 -9.99 -10.93 4.67
N LYS A 137 -11.09 -11.71 4.67
CA LYS A 137 -11.08 -13.06 5.25
C LYS A 137 -10.23 -14.06 4.46
N GLY A 138 -10.19 -13.91 3.13
CA GLY A 138 -9.29 -14.70 2.30
C GLY A 138 -7.83 -14.46 2.66
N ALA A 139 -7.43 -13.19 2.80
CA ALA A 139 -6.08 -12.81 3.22
C ALA A 139 -5.73 -13.33 4.62
N GLU A 140 -6.65 -13.25 5.60
CA GLU A 140 -6.46 -13.81 6.94
C GLU A 140 -6.13 -15.31 6.89
N ARG A 141 -6.91 -16.10 6.14
CA ARG A 141 -6.70 -17.55 6.01
C ARG A 141 -5.39 -17.90 5.31
N VAL A 142 -5.03 -17.15 4.26
CA VAL A 142 -3.75 -17.37 3.55
C VAL A 142 -2.57 -17.07 4.48
N ALA A 143 -2.65 -15.99 5.27
CA ALA A 143 -1.61 -15.65 6.24
C ALA A 143 -1.45 -16.70 7.35
N GLU A 144 -2.56 -17.23 7.87
CA GLU A 144 -2.56 -18.32 8.87
C GLU A 144 -1.86 -19.57 8.32
N VAL A 145 -2.22 -19.99 7.11
CA VAL A 145 -1.64 -21.18 6.48
C VAL A 145 -0.16 -20.97 6.16
N ALA A 146 0.24 -19.80 5.67
CA ALA A 146 1.64 -19.48 5.39
C ALA A 146 2.50 -19.51 6.66
N ALA A 147 2.00 -18.95 7.76
CA ALA A 147 2.67 -19.00 9.06
C ALA A 147 2.82 -20.45 9.54
N ARG A 148 1.74 -21.24 9.42
CA ARG A 148 1.75 -22.64 9.83
C ARG A 148 2.72 -23.48 9.01
N PHE A 149 2.77 -23.32 7.69
CA PHE A 149 3.77 -24.03 6.86
C PHE A 149 5.21 -23.61 7.18
N SER A 150 5.43 -22.36 7.56
CA SER A 150 6.75 -21.92 8.01
C SER A 150 7.16 -22.58 9.35
N LEU A 151 6.21 -22.72 10.29
CA LEU A 151 6.42 -23.45 11.55
C LEU A 151 6.57 -24.96 11.36
N ASP A 152 5.70 -25.59 10.57
CA ASP A 152 5.71 -27.03 10.30
C ASP A 152 7.00 -27.48 9.55
N ALA A 153 7.69 -26.55 8.89
CA ALA A 153 8.99 -26.80 8.27
C ALA A 153 10.17 -26.81 9.26
N MET A 154 10.02 -26.28 10.49
CA MET A 154 11.12 -26.19 11.47
C MET A 154 11.64 -27.57 11.94
N PRO A 155 10.80 -28.56 12.29
CA PRO A 155 11.29 -29.88 12.69
C PRO A 155 12.06 -30.60 11.59
N GLY A 156 11.69 -30.40 10.32
CA GLY A 156 12.43 -30.95 9.18
C GLY A 156 13.85 -30.38 9.07
N LYS A 157 14.01 -29.07 9.30
CA LYS A 157 15.32 -28.42 9.37
C LYS A 157 16.14 -28.88 10.58
N GLN A 158 15.49 -29.08 11.73
CA GLN A 158 16.14 -29.63 12.91
C GLN A 158 16.59 -31.07 12.69
N MET A 159 15.78 -31.90 12.02
CA MET A 159 16.13 -33.28 11.69
C MET A 159 17.30 -33.36 10.69
N SER A 160 17.41 -32.43 9.74
CA SER A 160 18.59 -32.36 8.86
C SER A 160 19.85 -31.97 9.63
N ILE A 161 19.75 -31.02 10.57
CA ILE A 161 20.88 -30.61 11.43
C ILE A 161 21.32 -31.80 12.30
N ASP A 162 20.39 -32.49 12.95
CA ASP A 162 20.67 -33.69 13.75
C ASP A 162 21.32 -34.81 12.90
N GLY A 163 20.92 -34.94 11.64
CA GLY A 163 21.49 -35.89 10.69
C GLY A 163 22.93 -35.56 10.32
N ASP A 164 23.21 -34.29 10.02
CA ASP A 164 24.55 -33.81 9.68
C ASP A 164 25.49 -33.87 10.90
N MET A 165 24.98 -33.61 12.11
CA MET A 165 25.68 -33.82 13.39
C MET A 165 26.09 -35.29 13.59
N ARG A 166 25.17 -36.24 13.34
CA ARG A 166 25.48 -37.68 13.42
C ARG A 166 26.45 -38.17 12.34
N ALA A 167 26.47 -37.52 11.19
CA ALA A 167 27.39 -37.81 10.10
C ALA A 167 28.80 -37.22 10.33
N GLY A 168 28.97 -36.36 11.34
CA GLY A 168 30.23 -35.71 11.68
C GLY A 168 30.61 -34.56 10.74
N THR A 169 29.64 -34.02 9.97
CA THR A 169 29.85 -32.88 9.07
C THR A 169 29.83 -31.52 9.78
N ILE A 170 29.25 -31.45 10.98
CA ILE A 170 29.17 -30.27 11.86
C ILE A 170 29.37 -30.70 13.32
N ASP A 171 29.99 -29.84 14.14
CA ASP A 171 30.20 -30.07 15.58
C ASP A 171 29.01 -29.53 16.41
N MET A 172 28.90 -29.94 17.68
CA MET A 172 27.85 -29.47 18.63
C MET A 172 27.82 -27.95 18.79
N ASP A 173 28.97 -27.29 18.62
CA ASP A 173 29.08 -25.83 18.71
C ASP A 173 28.61 -25.12 17.40
N GLU A 174 28.45 -25.86 16.29
CA GLU A 174 27.99 -25.35 14.98
C GLU A 174 26.52 -25.70 14.65
N ALA A 175 25.89 -26.60 15.42
CA ALA A 175 24.51 -27.08 15.26
C ALA A 175 23.48 -26.24 16.02
#